data_AF-A0A6B0XY63-F1
#
_entry.id   AF-A0A6B0XY63-F1
#
_cell.length_a   1.000
_cell.length_b   1.000
_cell.length_c   1.000
_cell.angle_alpha   90.00
_cell.angle_beta   90.00
_cell.angle_gamma   90.00
#
_symmetry.space_group_name_H-M   'P 1'
#
loop_
_entity.id
_entity.type
_entity.pdbx_description
1 polymer ?
#
loop_
_entity_poly.entity_id
_entity_poly.type
_entity_poly.pdbx_seq_one_letter_code
_entity_poly.pdbx_strand_id
1 'polypeptide(L)'
;MTPRISAYLVHLLTASGAVFAMLALLAAVEGNWATMFLWLLVAFAVDGLDGPLARATQVTVNARRLDGTILDVIVDFLTYVVIPAFALFHSDLLPGWTGW
;
A
#
# COMPACT_ATOMS: atom_id res chain seq x y z
N MET A 1 -8.81 -8.15 -24.32
CA MET A 1 -7.57 -7.42 -23.97
C MET A 1 -6.38 -8.34 -24.21
N THR A 2 -5.18 -7.82 -24.52
CA THR A 2 -3.99 -8.68 -24.68
C THR A 2 -3.47 -9.10 -23.30
N PRO A 3 -2.93 -10.33 -23.15
CA PRO A 3 -2.42 -10.83 -21.85
C PRO A 3 -1.38 -9.89 -21.21
N ARG A 4 -0.57 -9.23 -22.05
CA ARG A 4 0.42 -8.23 -21.64
C ARG A 4 -0.22 -6.98 -21.02
N ILE A 5 -1.28 -6.43 -21.63
CA ILE A 5 -1.96 -5.24 -21.09
C ILE A 5 -2.57 -5.58 -19.73
N SER A 6 -3.26 -6.72 -19.62
CA SER A 6 -3.84 -7.16 -18.34
C SER A 6 -2.78 -7.31 -17.25
N ALA A 7 -1.61 -7.87 -17.57
CA ALA A 7 -0.52 -8.01 -16.60
C ALA A 7 0.05 -6.66 -16.13
N TYR A 8 0.22 -5.67 -17.02
CA TYR A 8 0.64 -4.33 -16.60
C TYR A 8 -0.43 -3.58 -15.80
N LEU A 9 -1.72 -3.83 -16.06
CA LEU A 9 -2.80 -3.27 -15.26
C LEU A 9 -2.76 -3.79 -13.81
N VAL A 10 -2.33 -5.03 -13.58
CA VAL A 10 -2.12 -5.55 -12.22
C VAL A 10 -0.98 -4.79 -11.53
N HIS A 11 0.13 -4.51 -12.21
CA HIS A 11 1.20 -3.67 -11.62
C HIS A 11 0.72 -2.24 -11.32
N LEU A 12 -0.12 -1.66 -12.17
CA LEU A 12 -0.72 -0.36 -11.90
C LEU A 12 -1.69 -0.40 -10.72
N LEU A 13 -2.41 -1.51 -10.54
CA LEU A 13 -3.25 -1.75 -9.36
C LEU A 13 -2.39 -1.78 -8.09
N THR A 14 -1.34 -2.60 -8.02
CA THR A 14 -0.40 -2.61 -6.88
C THR A 14 0.19 -1.22 -6.64
N ALA A 15 0.63 -0.53 -7.70
CA ALA A 15 1.22 0.82 -7.59
C ALA A 15 0.24 1.86 -7.04
N SER A 16 -1.08 1.68 -7.23
CA SER A 16 -2.09 2.55 -6.63
C SER A 16 -2.09 2.48 -5.10
N GLY A 17 -1.65 1.35 -4.52
CA GLY A 17 -1.42 1.19 -3.09
C GLY A 17 -0.49 2.26 -2.51
N ALA A 18 0.56 2.66 -3.24
CA ALA A 18 1.46 3.74 -2.82
C ALA A 18 0.76 5.11 -2.77
N VAL A 19 -0.21 5.36 -3.66
CA VAL A 19 -1.03 6.58 -3.64
C VAL A 19 -1.92 6.59 -2.41
N PHE A 20 -2.58 5.47 -2.10
CA PHE A 20 -3.40 5.34 -0.90
C PHE A 20 -2.58 5.45 0.38
N ALA A 21 -1.38 4.89 0.41
CA ALA A 21 -0.42 5.07 1.50
C ALA A 21 -0.07 6.56 1.70
N MET A 22 0.18 7.30 0.63
CA MET A 22 0.45 8.74 0.71
C MET A 22 -0.75 9.52 1.25
N LEU A 23 -1.97 9.19 0.82
CA LEU A 23 -3.20 9.81 1.34
C LEU A 23 -3.44 9.47 2.82
N ALA A 24 -3.15 8.23 3.23
CA ALA A 24 -3.20 7.82 4.62
C ALA A 24 -2.19 8.59 5.48
N LEU A 25 -0.95 8.74 4.99
CA LEU A 25 0.09 9.51 5.68
C LEU A 25 -0.30 10.99 5.82
N LEU A 26 -0.85 11.61 4.77
CA LEU A 26 -1.32 12.98 4.82
C LEU A 26 -2.43 13.15 5.89
N ALA A 27 -3.41 12.24 5.89
CA ALA A 27 -4.46 12.26 6.90
C ALA A 27 -3.92 12.05 8.33
N ALA A 28 -2.90 11.21 8.50
CA ALA A 28 -2.23 11.00 9.78
C ALA A 28 -1.52 12.27 10.27
N VAL A 29 -0.83 12.98 9.37
CA VAL A 29 -0.15 14.25 9.68
C VAL A 29 -1.14 15.34 10.11
N GLU A 30 -2.34 15.34 9.54
CA GLU A 30 -3.44 16.23 9.93
C GLU A 30 -4.17 15.78 11.21
N GLY A 31 -3.76 14.67 11.84
CA GLY A 31 -4.44 14.08 12.99
C GLY A 31 -5.82 13.49 12.68
N ASN A 32 -6.16 13.32 11.40
CA ASN A 32 -7.43 12.76 10.95
C ASN A 32 -7.36 11.24 10.88
N TRP A 33 -7.39 10.61 12.05
CA TRP A 33 -7.21 9.17 12.23
C TRP A 33 -8.23 8.32 11.45
N ALA A 34 -9.50 8.76 11.42
CA ALA A 34 -10.55 8.03 10.69
C ALA A 34 -10.26 7.98 9.18
N THR A 35 -9.81 9.09 8.60
CA THR A 35 -9.48 9.16 7.16
C THR A 35 -8.18 8.38 6.87
N MET A 36 -7.20 8.42 7.78
CA MET A 36 -6.00 7.58 7.68
C MET A 36 -6.39 6.09 7.61
N PHE A 37 -7.19 5.59 8.56
CA PHE A 37 -7.62 4.19 8.55
C PHE A 37 -8.49 3.83 7.35
N LEU A 38 -9.32 4.75 6.85
CA LEU A 38 -10.06 4.55 5.61
C LEU A 38 -9.11 4.29 4.44
N TRP A 39 -8.09 5.11 4.27
CA TRP A 39 -7.11 4.93 3.19
C TRP A 39 -6.26 3.67 3.36
N LEU A 40 -5.89 3.31 4.60
CA LEU A 40 -5.22 2.04 4.88
C LEU A 40 -6.11 0.83 4.54
N LEU A 41 -7.42 0.90 4.81
CA LEU A 41 -8.37 -0.15 4.44
C LEU A 41 -8.52 -0.27 2.92
N VAL A 42 -8.52 0.85 2.19
CA VAL A 42 -8.53 0.85 0.73
C VAL A 42 -7.23 0.23 0.18
N ALA A 43 -6.07 0.58 0.75
CA ALA A 43 -4.79 0.00 0.37
C ALA A 43 -4.75 -1.51 0.65
N PHE A 44 -5.28 -1.95 1.80
CA PHE A 44 -5.43 -3.37 2.16
C PHE A 44 -6.29 -4.13 1.14
N ALA A 45 -7.37 -3.53 0.65
CA ALA A 45 -8.20 -4.15 -0.38
C ALA A 45 -7.44 -4.30 -1.71
N VAL A 46 -6.56 -3.38 -2.05
CA VAL A 46 -5.71 -3.44 -3.26
C VAL A 46 -4.71 -4.59 -3.17
N ASP A 47 -3.97 -4.67 -2.05
CA ASP A 47 -3.02 -5.74 -1.73
C ASP A 47 -3.71 -7.13 -1.77
N GLY A 48 -4.87 -7.27 -1.13
CA GLY A 48 -5.62 -8.53 -1.18
C GLY A 48 -6.08 -8.97 -2.58
N LEU A 49 -6.21 -8.03 -3.53
CA LEU A 49 -6.67 -8.30 -4.89
C LEU A 49 -5.53 -8.53 -5.88
N ASP A 50 -4.38 -7.89 -5.70
CA ASP A 50 -3.33 -7.89 -6.71
C ASP A 50 -2.63 -9.26 -6.84
N GLY A 51 -2.44 -10.00 -5.75
CA GLY A 51 -1.83 -11.33 -5.74
C GLY A 51 -2.65 -12.36 -6.53
N PRO A 52 -3.95 -12.52 -6.25
CA PRO A 52 -4.85 -13.35 -7.07
C PRO A 52 -4.85 -12.96 -8.55
N LEU A 53 -4.91 -11.65 -8.86
CA LEU A 53 -4.92 -11.15 -10.23
C LEU A 53 -3.56 -11.36 -10.94
N ALA A 54 -2.45 -11.24 -10.22
CA ALA A 54 -1.11 -11.48 -10.72
C ALA A 54 -0.92 -12.94 -11.15
N ARG A 55 -1.43 -13.88 -10.34
CA ARG A 55 -1.44 -15.31 -10.67
C ARG A 55 -2.34 -15.61 -11.87
N ALA A 56 -3.54 -15.03 -11.91
CA ALA A 56 -4.49 -15.23 -13.01
C ALA A 56 -3.98 -14.71 -14.35
N THR A 57 -3.21 -13.62 -14.34
CA THR A 57 -2.67 -12.97 -15.56
C THR A 57 -1.25 -13.41 -15.92
N GLN A 58 -0.62 -14.28 -15.13
CA GLN A 58 0.77 -14.73 -15.31
C GLN A 58 1.74 -13.56 -15.54
N VAL A 59 1.75 -12.58 -14.62
CA VAL A 59 2.53 -11.33 -14.75
C VAL A 59 4.03 -11.58 -14.97
N THR A 60 4.58 -12.64 -14.38
CA THR A 60 5.98 -13.05 -14.54
C THR A 60 6.33 -13.51 -15.96
N VAL A 61 5.34 -13.87 -16.77
CA VAL A 61 5.49 -14.22 -18.19
C VAL A 61 5.18 -13.00 -19.05
N ASN A 62 4.08 -12.32 -18.74
CA ASN A 62 3.47 -11.31 -19.62
C ASN A 62 4.01 -9.88 -19.41
N ALA A 63 4.55 -9.56 -18.22
CA ALA A 63 5.00 -8.22 -17.82
C ALA A 63 6.37 -8.19 -17.11
N ARG A 64 7.34 -8.98 -17.60
CA ARG A 64 8.70 -9.16 -17.03
C ARG A 64 9.55 -7.91 -16.78
N ARG A 65 9.14 -6.72 -17.24
CA ARG A 65 9.91 -5.48 -17.04
C ARG A 65 9.76 -4.90 -15.65
N LEU A 66 8.66 -5.21 -14.95
CA LEU A 66 8.37 -4.73 -13.60
C LEU A 66 8.35 -5.93 -12.66
N ASP A 67 9.01 -5.79 -11.51
CA ASP A 67 8.91 -6.78 -10.45
C ASP A 67 7.77 -6.37 -9.51
N GLY A 68 6.63 -7.04 -9.67
CA GLY A 68 5.46 -6.82 -8.82
C GLY A 68 5.73 -7.14 -7.35
N THR A 69 6.67 -8.06 -7.06
CA THR A 69 7.02 -8.47 -5.70
C THR A 69 7.73 -7.35 -4.96
N ILE A 70 8.69 -6.68 -5.61
CA ILE A 70 9.41 -5.55 -5.00
C ILE A 70 8.44 -4.38 -4.80
N LEU A 71 7.56 -4.13 -5.77
CA LEU A 71 6.55 -3.07 -5.67
C LEU A 71 5.62 -3.31 -4.48
N ASP A 72 5.15 -4.54 -4.31
CA ASP A 72 4.29 -4.97 -3.21
C ASP A 72 4.97 -4.77 -1.84
N VAL A 73 6.21 -5.25 -1.69
CA VAL A 73 7.00 -5.05 -0.47
C VAL A 73 7.17 -3.57 -0.11
N ILE A 74 7.35 -2.68 -1.10
CA ILE A 74 7.44 -1.24 -0.85
C ILE A 74 6.11 -0.69 -0.32
N VAL A 75 4.98 -1.09 -0.92
CA VAL A 75 3.65 -0.65 -0.50
C VAL A 75 3.34 -1.17 0.90
N ASP A 76 3.57 -2.45 1.16
CA ASP A 76 3.38 -3.09 2.47
C ASP A 76 4.19 -2.43 3.57
N PHE A 77 5.45 -2.11 3.29
CA PHE A 77 6.29 -1.42 4.26
C PHE A 77 5.71 -0.05 4.63
N LEU A 78 5.17 0.69 3.65
CA LEU A 78 4.52 1.97 3.92
C LEU A 78 3.23 1.80 4.74
N THR A 79 2.35 0.88 4.34
CA THR A 79 1.00 0.74 4.90
C THR A 79 0.98 0.03 6.25
N TYR A 80 1.84 -0.97 6.46
CA TYR A 80 1.84 -1.78 7.68
C TYR A 80 2.90 -1.38 8.69
N VAL A 81 3.98 -0.72 8.27
CA VAL A 81 5.07 -0.33 9.18
C VAL A 81 5.13 1.17 9.37
N VAL A 82 5.38 1.94 8.30
CA VAL A 82 5.70 3.36 8.42
C VAL A 82 4.51 4.17 8.93
N ILE A 83 3.34 4.05 8.31
CA ILE A 83 2.17 4.87 8.67
C ILE A 83 1.65 4.51 10.06
N PRO A 84 1.49 3.23 10.45
CA PRO A 84 1.09 2.89 11.80
C PRO A 84 2.10 3.34 12.86
N ALA A 85 3.41 3.22 12.59
CA ALA A 85 4.44 3.73 13.51
C ALA A 85 4.36 5.25 13.67
N PHE A 86 4.16 5.99 12.57
CA PHE A 86 3.96 7.44 12.60
C PHE A 86 2.71 7.80 13.42
N ALA A 87 1.58 7.13 13.18
CA ALA A 87 0.34 7.38 13.89
C ALA A 87 0.50 7.11 15.39
N LEU A 88 1.15 6.02 15.77
CA LEU A 88 1.39 5.67 17.17
C LEU A 88 2.26 6.74 17.88
N PHE A 89 3.27 7.25 17.18
CA PHE A 89 4.12 8.32 17.69
C PHE A 89 3.37 9.65 17.85
N HIS A 90 2.47 9.98 16.92
CA HIS A 90 1.79 11.27 16.89
C HIS A 90 0.47 11.32 17.69
N SER A 91 -0.17 10.18 17.96
CA SER A 91 -1.53 10.11 18.52
C SER A 91 -1.64 10.24 20.05
N ASP A 92 -0.57 10.64 20.74
CA ASP A 92 -0.48 10.71 22.22
C ASP A 92 -0.81 9.39 22.96
N LEU A 93 -0.95 8.28 22.23
CA LEU A 93 -1.30 6.96 22.78
C LEU A 93 -0.17 6.32 23.60
N LEU A 94 1.03 6.89 23.55
CA LEU A 94 2.19 6.46 24.31
C LEU A 94 2.63 7.53 25.33
N PRO A 95 1.85 7.77 26.40
CA PRO A 95 2.19 8.75 27.41
C PRO A 95 3.50 8.37 28.12
N GLY A 96 4.45 9.31 28.17
CA GLY A 96 5.77 9.11 28.77
C GLY A 96 6.81 8.50 27.84
N TRP A 97 6.47 8.23 26.57
CA TRP A 97 7.44 7.79 25.58
C TRP A 97 8.18 9.00 25.00
N THR A 98 9.51 9.00 25.12
CA THR A 98 10.35 10.14 24.71
C THR A 98 10.60 10.18 23.20
N GLY A 99 10.31 9.11 22.48
CA GLY A 99 10.51 9.05 21.03
C GLY A 99 11.98 9.01 20.57
N TRP A 100 12.90 9.11 21.53
CA TRP A 100 14.37 9.00 21.46
C TRP A 100 14.85 8.41 22.79
#